data_AF-A0A084EI96-F1
#
_entry.id   AF-A0A084EI96-F1
#
_cell.length_a   1.000
_cell.length_b   1.000
_cell.length_c   1.000
_cell.angle_alpha   90.00
_cell.angle_beta   90.00
_cell.angle_gamma   90.00
#
_symmetry.space_group_name_H-M   'P 1'
#
loop_
_entity.id
_entity.type
_entity.pdbx_description
1 polymer ?
#
loop_
_entity_poly.entity_id
_entity_poly.type
_entity_poly.pdbx_seq_one_letter_code
_entity_poly.pdbx_strand_id
1 'polypeptide(L)'
;MSFTGREHMEYFAIIGAGTNDEPGPNGPALTTEQMNSVKSYYRAMVSGARAGYICWGPPDRGYKERAGTFKGDFIRHMEDWLRDEFGANFVDVRGYLSSAQALADAAILQPGFVPAVSDDPQFDDAASIAAGTIPPSFRFSGVHFNALGHALVAHLFATHLRKRFGYRR
;
A
#
# COMPACT_ATOMS: atom_id res chain seq x y z
N MET A 1 -28.47 18.90 -29.70
CA MET A 1 -27.17 18.20 -29.70
C MET A 1 -26.66 18.20 -28.26
N SER A 2 -26.88 17.12 -27.51
CA SER A 2 -26.30 16.99 -26.16
C SER A 2 -24.95 16.30 -26.30
N PHE A 3 -23.87 17.05 -26.06
CA PHE A 3 -22.55 16.46 -25.85
C PHE A 3 -22.55 15.83 -24.46
N THR A 4 -22.99 14.57 -24.37
CA THR A 4 -22.71 13.74 -23.20
C THR A 4 -21.25 13.29 -23.32
N GLY A 5 -20.31 14.19 -22.99
CA GLY A 5 -18.88 14.01 -23.16
C GLY A 5 -18.25 12.88 -22.34
N ARG A 6 -18.58 11.62 -22.64
CA ARG A 6 -17.94 10.43 -22.07
C ARG A 6 -17.70 9.38 -23.16
N GLU A 7 -16.95 9.74 -24.19
CA GLU A 7 -16.47 8.77 -25.18
C GLU A 7 -15.17 8.06 -24.73
N HIS A 8 -14.55 8.46 -23.60
CA HIS A 8 -13.28 7.90 -23.12
C HIS A 8 -13.36 7.34 -21.69
N MET A 9 -14.23 6.34 -21.47
CA MET A 9 -14.23 5.49 -20.27
C MET A 9 -13.17 4.37 -20.35
N GLU A 10 -12.12 4.49 -21.16
CA GLU A 10 -11.40 3.29 -21.63
C GLU A 10 -10.52 2.60 -20.57
N TYR A 11 -9.97 3.32 -19.56
CA TYR A 11 -9.13 2.68 -18.53
C TYR A 11 -9.26 3.36 -17.16
N PHE A 12 -9.87 2.65 -16.21
CA PHE A 12 -9.68 2.93 -14.78
C PHE A 12 -8.37 2.27 -14.33
N ALA A 13 -7.49 3.02 -13.69
CA ALA A 13 -6.17 2.53 -13.30
C ALA A 13 -6.08 2.21 -11.81
N ILE A 14 -5.44 1.08 -11.50
CA ILE A 14 -4.96 0.75 -10.16
C ILE A 14 -3.44 0.85 -10.21
N ILE A 15 -2.87 1.81 -9.49
CA ILE A 15 -1.46 2.18 -9.61
C ILE A 15 -0.73 1.86 -8.30
N GLY A 16 0.30 1.03 -8.40
CA GLY A 16 1.22 0.74 -7.30
C GLY A 16 2.66 0.83 -7.78
N ALA A 17 3.47 1.70 -7.17
CA ALA A 17 4.84 1.96 -7.59
C ALA A 17 5.74 2.31 -6.38
N GLY A 18 7.00 2.69 -6.64
CA GLY A 18 7.92 3.21 -5.62
C GLY A 18 8.74 2.16 -4.88
N THR A 19 8.34 0.89 -4.89
CA THR A 19 9.05 -0.19 -4.17
C THR A 19 10.47 -0.41 -4.72
N ASN A 20 10.62 -0.34 -6.04
CA ASN A 20 11.91 -0.52 -6.73
C ASN A 20 12.72 0.78 -6.84
N ASP A 21 12.09 1.92 -6.56
CA ASP A 21 12.72 3.24 -6.57
C ASP A 21 13.27 3.63 -5.18
N GLU A 22 13.11 2.73 -4.21
CA GLU A 22 13.70 2.87 -2.89
C GLU A 22 15.23 2.95 -2.96
N PRO A 23 15.84 3.65 -2.00
CA PRO A 23 17.29 3.65 -1.87
C PRO A 23 17.79 2.23 -1.53
N GLY A 24 18.99 1.89 -2.01
CA GLY A 24 19.63 0.62 -1.67
C GLY A 24 19.77 0.42 -0.14
N PRO A 25 19.98 -0.81 0.33
CA PRO A 25 20.02 -1.14 1.77
C PRO A 25 21.10 -0.37 2.55
N ASN A 26 22.14 0.13 1.86
CA ASN A 26 23.20 0.97 2.41
C ASN A 26 23.34 2.32 1.67
N GLY A 27 22.28 2.73 0.95
CA GLY A 27 22.29 3.97 0.18
C GLY A 27 22.19 5.21 1.09
N PRO A 28 22.67 6.38 0.62
CA PRO A 28 22.42 7.64 1.33
C PRO A 28 20.92 7.93 1.40
N ALA A 29 20.55 8.89 2.25
CA ALA A 29 19.20 9.45 2.26
C ALA A 29 18.72 9.77 0.84
N LEU A 30 17.50 9.38 0.45
CA LEU A 30 16.98 9.79 -0.86
C LEU A 30 16.98 11.31 -0.89
N THR A 31 17.62 11.87 -1.91
CA THR A 31 17.62 13.31 -2.08
C THR A 31 16.20 13.78 -2.41
N THR A 32 15.93 15.05 -2.12
CA THR A 32 14.67 15.69 -2.53
C THR A 32 14.38 15.48 -4.03
N GLU A 33 15.41 15.50 -4.87
CA GLU A 33 15.28 15.23 -6.31
C GLU A 33 14.83 13.80 -6.61
N GLN A 34 15.40 12.80 -5.93
CA GLN A 34 14.99 11.41 -6.13
C GLN A 34 13.55 11.20 -5.66
N MET A 35 13.16 11.75 -4.51
CA MET A 35 11.76 11.72 -4.07
C MET A 35 10.85 12.41 -5.09
N ASN A 36 11.25 13.56 -5.62
CA ASN A 36 10.48 14.26 -6.65
C ASN A 36 10.36 13.47 -7.95
N SER A 37 11.37 12.67 -8.31
CA SER A 37 11.30 11.76 -9.46
C SER A 37 10.23 10.70 -9.26
N VAL A 38 10.19 10.03 -8.11
CA VAL A 38 9.13 9.05 -7.79
C VAL A 38 7.75 9.72 -7.80
N LYS A 39 7.62 10.90 -7.19
CA LYS A 39 6.38 11.70 -7.20
C LYS A 39 5.95 12.05 -8.63
N SER A 40 6.89 12.34 -9.52
CA SER A 40 6.63 12.63 -10.94
C SER A 40 6.08 11.42 -11.69
N TYR A 41 6.55 10.20 -11.39
CA TYR A 41 6.01 8.98 -12.00
C TYR A 41 4.56 8.76 -11.62
N TYR A 42 4.20 8.93 -10.35
CA TYR A 42 2.81 8.87 -9.92
C TYR A 42 1.94 9.89 -10.66
N ARG A 43 2.37 11.16 -10.74
CA ARG A 43 1.65 12.20 -11.49
C ARG A 43 1.50 11.84 -12.98
N ALA A 44 2.54 11.32 -13.60
CA ALA A 44 2.50 10.89 -14.99
C ALA A 44 1.50 9.75 -15.19
N MET A 45 1.54 8.70 -14.36
CA MET A 45 0.62 7.56 -14.45
C MET A 45 -0.83 7.98 -14.25
N VAL A 46 -1.13 8.82 -13.25
CA VAL A 46 -2.52 9.26 -13.00
C VAL A 46 -3.04 10.20 -14.09
N SER A 47 -2.18 11.00 -14.73
CA SER A 47 -2.59 11.87 -15.85
C SER A 47 -3.06 11.09 -17.09
N GLY A 48 -2.58 9.84 -17.24
CA GLY A 48 -3.06 8.91 -18.26
C GLY A 48 -4.40 8.24 -17.92
N ALA A 49 -4.82 8.23 -16.66
CA ALA A 49 -5.98 7.49 -16.16
C ALA A 49 -7.29 8.28 -16.33
N ARG A 50 -7.75 8.41 -17.59
CA ARG A 50 -8.89 9.25 -17.98
C ARG A 50 -10.24 8.86 -17.38
N ALA A 51 -10.46 7.59 -17.05
CA ALA A 51 -11.69 7.11 -16.42
C ALA A 51 -11.66 7.16 -14.87
N GLY A 52 -10.57 7.69 -14.30
CA GLY A 52 -10.31 7.70 -12.86
C GLY A 52 -9.23 6.71 -12.46
N TYR A 53 -8.77 6.83 -11.21
CA TYR A 53 -7.70 6.00 -10.67
C TYR A 53 -7.85 5.79 -9.16
N ILE A 54 -7.14 4.78 -8.70
CA ILE A 54 -6.72 4.62 -7.32
C ILE A 54 -5.23 4.28 -7.30
N CYS A 55 -4.54 4.74 -6.27
CA CYS A 55 -3.13 4.49 -6.09
C CYS A 55 -2.81 4.01 -4.67
N TRP A 56 -1.71 3.28 -4.51
CA TRP A 56 -1.13 2.95 -3.22
C TRP A 56 0.36 3.26 -3.19
N GLY A 57 0.93 3.29 -1.99
CA GLY A 57 2.37 3.50 -1.76
C GLY A 57 3.18 2.20 -1.68
N PRO A 58 4.51 2.30 -1.55
CA PRO A 58 5.38 1.15 -1.39
C PRO A 58 5.07 0.39 -0.08
N PRO A 59 5.09 -0.96 -0.08
CA PRO A 59 4.98 -1.75 1.13
C PRO A 59 6.32 -1.79 1.88
N ASP A 60 6.26 -2.08 3.18
CA ASP A 60 7.47 -2.28 4.00
C ASP A 60 7.88 -3.75 4.12
N ARG A 61 9.13 -3.97 4.54
CA ARG A 61 9.74 -5.28 4.79
C ARG A 61 9.59 -5.74 6.24
N GLY A 62 8.52 -5.30 6.92
CA GLY A 62 8.21 -5.59 8.31
C GLY A 62 9.03 -4.78 9.29
N TYR A 63 9.24 -5.34 10.48
CA TYR A 63 9.82 -4.65 11.62
C TYR A 63 11.18 -3.93 11.35
N LYS A 64 12.00 -4.46 10.44
CA LYS A 64 13.25 -3.82 10.00
C LYS A 64 13.06 -2.46 9.32
N GLU A 65 11.85 -2.12 8.87
CA GLU A 65 11.50 -0.85 8.22
C GLU A 65 10.49 -0.02 9.03
N ARG A 66 10.49 -0.21 10.35
CA ARG A 66 9.73 0.60 11.32
C ARG A 66 10.13 2.08 11.33
N ALA A 67 9.34 2.91 12.02
CA ALA A 67 9.63 4.33 12.31
C ALA A 67 11.08 4.56 12.77
N GLY A 68 11.74 5.58 12.21
CA GLY A 68 13.12 5.92 12.54
C GLY A 68 14.18 5.10 11.80
N THR A 69 13.76 4.20 10.89
CA THR A 69 14.66 3.54 9.95
C THR A 69 14.64 4.25 8.62
N PHE A 70 15.77 4.26 7.93
CA PHE A 70 15.94 5.03 6.72
C PHE A 70 14.89 4.71 5.64
N LYS A 71 14.70 3.42 5.30
CA LYS A 71 13.70 2.99 4.32
C LYS A 71 12.28 3.21 4.78
N GLY A 72 12.02 2.92 6.06
CA GLY A 72 10.69 3.12 6.59
C GLY A 72 10.27 4.59 6.54
N ASP A 73 11.17 5.52 6.87
CA ASP A 73 10.85 6.94 6.92
C ASP A 73 10.59 7.48 5.51
N PHE A 74 11.30 6.95 4.51
CA PHE A 74 10.96 7.16 3.10
C PHE A 74 9.54 6.67 2.78
N ILE A 75 9.18 5.43 3.16
CA ILE A 75 7.85 4.86 2.89
C ILE A 75 6.76 5.76 3.50
N ARG A 76 6.91 6.17 4.77
CA ARG A 76 5.95 7.05 5.45
C ARG A 76 5.86 8.42 4.81
N HIS A 77 6.99 9.03 4.43
CA HIS A 77 6.98 10.31 3.71
C HIS A 77 6.26 10.20 2.34
N MET A 78 6.44 9.08 1.63
CA MET A 78 5.72 8.83 0.39
C MET A 78 4.22 8.64 0.63
N GLU A 79 3.82 7.94 1.69
CA GLU A 79 2.40 7.78 2.05
C GLU A 79 1.73 9.09 2.43
N ASP A 80 2.40 9.93 3.23
CA ASP A 80 1.91 11.26 3.59
C ASP A 80 1.71 12.09 2.32
N TRP A 81 2.70 12.12 1.43
CA TRP A 81 2.57 12.82 0.15
C TRP A 81 1.45 12.25 -0.73
N LEU A 82 1.33 10.92 -0.85
CA LEU A 82 0.28 10.27 -1.65
C LEU A 82 -1.11 10.60 -1.11
N ARG A 83 -1.25 10.63 0.22
CA ARG A 83 -2.50 11.00 0.90
C ARG A 83 -2.86 12.45 0.66
N ASP A 84 -1.90 13.36 0.78
CA ASP A 84 -2.09 14.79 0.56
C ASP A 84 -2.39 15.11 -0.92
N GLU A 85 -1.65 14.50 -1.85
CA GLU A 85 -1.77 14.75 -3.29
C GLU A 85 -3.03 14.14 -3.89
N PHE A 86 -3.33 12.88 -3.55
CA PHE A 86 -4.35 12.09 -4.23
C PHE A 86 -5.63 11.88 -3.42
N GLY A 87 -5.61 12.21 -2.12
CA GLY A 87 -6.79 12.21 -1.25
C GLY A 87 -7.57 10.90 -1.30
N ALA A 88 -8.85 10.97 -1.67
CA ALA A 88 -9.73 9.81 -1.78
C ALA A 88 -9.31 8.78 -2.86
N ASN A 89 -8.35 9.11 -3.72
CA ASN A 89 -7.76 8.15 -4.66
C ASN A 89 -6.63 7.32 -4.04
N PHE A 90 -6.07 7.74 -2.91
CA PHE A 90 -5.06 6.97 -2.22
C PHE A 90 -5.70 5.88 -1.35
N VAL A 91 -5.23 4.65 -1.52
CA VAL A 91 -5.59 3.48 -0.72
C VAL A 91 -4.40 3.11 0.16
N ASP A 92 -4.58 3.26 1.47
CA ASP A 92 -3.56 3.02 2.48
C ASP A 92 -3.36 1.51 2.74
N VAL A 93 -2.70 0.83 1.80
CA VAL A 93 -2.46 -0.62 1.86
C VAL A 93 -1.61 -1.01 3.04
N ARG A 94 -0.48 -0.34 3.24
CA ARG A 94 0.47 -0.67 4.31
C ARG A 94 -0.15 -0.37 5.67
N GLY A 95 -0.82 0.78 5.83
CA GLY A 95 -1.54 1.12 7.06
C GLY A 95 -2.62 0.09 7.39
N TYR A 96 -3.35 -0.40 6.39
CA TYR A 96 -4.29 -1.50 6.59
C TYR A 96 -3.59 -2.81 6.98
N LEU A 97 -2.61 -3.27 6.21
CA LEU A 97 -1.92 -4.55 6.45
C LEU A 97 -1.14 -4.56 7.78
N SER A 98 -0.71 -3.40 8.27
CA SER A 98 -0.05 -3.23 9.58
C SER A 98 -1.03 -3.03 10.75
N SER A 99 -2.33 -3.25 10.54
CA SER A 99 -3.36 -3.06 11.56
C SER A 99 -3.87 -4.37 12.14
N ALA A 100 -4.44 -4.29 13.35
CA ALA A 100 -5.18 -5.41 13.95
C ALA A 100 -6.39 -5.85 13.10
N GLN A 101 -6.97 -4.93 12.31
CA GLN A 101 -8.07 -5.27 11.39
C GLN A 101 -7.62 -6.26 10.32
N ALA A 102 -6.40 -6.13 9.78
CA ALA A 102 -5.90 -7.09 8.80
C ALA A 102 -5.72 -8.50 9.37
N LEU A 103 -5.31 -8.63 10.65
CA LEU A 103 -5.28 -9.95 11.31
C LEU A 103 -6.68 -10.54 11.48
N ALA A 104 -7.68 -9.71 11.83
CA ALA A 104 -9.06 -10.16 11.95
C ALA A 104 -9.62 -10.60 10.58
N ASP A 105 -9.37 -9.82 9.53
CA ASP A 105 -9.79 -10.16 8.16
C ASP A 105 -9.07 -11.42 7.65
N ALA A 106 -7.81 -11.63 8.04
CA ALA A 106 -7.06 -12.83 7.70
C ALA A 106 -7.73 -14.10 8.25
N ALA A 107 -8.24 -14.06 9.49
CA ALA A 107 -8.98 -15.18 10.08
C ALA A 107 -10.32 -15.47 9.37
N ILE A 108 -10.93 -14.45 8.74
CA ILE A 108 -12.13 -14.62 7.92
C ILE A 108 -11.78 -15.21 6.56
N LEU A 109 -10.73 -14.71 5.90
CA LEU A 109 -10.33 -15.12 4.55
C LEU A 109 -9.63 -16.48 4.53
N GLN A 110 -8.92 -16.85 5.59
CA GLN A 110 -8.24 -18.12 5.76
C GLN A 110 -8.65 -18.74 7.11
N PRO A 111 -9.71 -19.56 7.14
CA PRO A 111 -10.13 -20.27 8.34
C PRO A 111 -8.96 -21.07 8.95
N GLY A 112 -8.74 -20.90 10.24
CA GLY A 112 -7.61 -21.51 10.94
C GLY A 112 -6.29 -20.73 10.86
N PHE A 113 -6.30 -19.52 10.29
CA PHE A 113 -5.17 -18.60 10.41
C PHE A 113 -4.82 -18.33 11.88
N VAL A 114 -3.53 -18.43 12.19
CA VAL A 114 -2.95 -18.08 13.50
C VAL A 114 -1.82 -17.10 13.24
N PRO A 115 -1.81 -15.92 13.89
CA PRO A 115 -0.70 -14.98 13.77
C PRO A 115 0.64 -15.61 14.15
N ALA A 116 1.70 -15.22 13.45
CA ALA A 116 3.06 -15.66 13.77
C ALA A 116 3.51 -15.05 15.10
N VAL A 117 4.09 -15.89 15.95
CA VAL A 117 4.64 -15.51 17.26
C VAL A 117 6.11 -15.90 17.32
N SER A 118 6.98 -14.96 17.70
CA SER A 118 8.43 -15.15 17.71
C SER A 118 9.13 -14.21 18.69
N ASP A 119 10.23 -14.66 19.29
CA ASP A 119 11.11 -13.80 20.10
C ASP A 119 11.88 -12.77 19.25
N ASP A 120 12.17 -13.09 17.99
CA ASP A 120 12.69 -12.12 17.02
C ASP A 120 11.52 -11.29 16.45
N PRO A 121 11.49 -9.96 16.67
CA PRO A 121 10.39 -9.09 16.25
C PRO A 121 10.22 -9.01 14.73
N GLN A 122 11.23 -9.39 13.93
CA GLN A 122 11.10 -9.47 12.47
C GLN A 122 10.14 -10.58 12.02
N PHE A 123 9.97 -11.61 12.85
CA PHE A 123 9.15 -12.78 12.58
C PHE A 123 7.91 -12.87 13.49
N ASP A 124 7.57 -11.77 14.17
CA ASP A 124 6.42 -11.67 15.06
C ASP A 124 5.38 -10.67 14.51
N ASP A 125 4.12 -11.10 14.42
CA ASP A 125 3.04 -10.28 13.88
C ASP A 125 2.66 -9.13 14.82
N ALA A 126 2.66 -9.37 16.14
CA ALA A 126 2.27 -8.37 17.12
C ALA A 126 3.31 -7.23 17.21
N ALA A 127 4.60 -7.58 17.18
CA ALA A 127 5.70 -6.62 17.12
C ALA A 127 5.66 -5.79 15.83
N SER A 128 5.34 -6.42 14.69
CA SER A 128 5.19 -5.73 13.41
C SER A 128 4.05 -4.70 13.45
N ILE A 129 2.89 -5.07 14.00
CA ILE A 129 1.74 -4.16 14.17
C ILE A 129 2.07 -3.03 15.14
N ALA A 130 2.69 -3.32 16.28
CA ALA A 130 3.09 -2.30 17.25
C ALA A 130 4.08 -1.29 16.64
N ALA A 131 4.93 -1.75 15.72
CA ALA A 131 5.86 -0.91 14.98
C ALA A 131 5.22 -0.20 13.77
N GLY A 132 3.94 -0.45 13.49
CA GLY A 132 3.23 0.05 12.32
C GLY A 132 3.86 -0.46 11.02
N THR A 133 4.16 -1.75 10.93
CA THR A 133 4.79 -2.42 9.78
C THR A 133 4.04 -3.70 9.40
N ILE A 134 4.20 -4.17 8.17
CA ILE A 134 3.46 -5.31 7.64
C ILE A 134 3.94 -6.62 8.31
N PRO A 135 3.03 -7.37 8.96
CA PRO A 135 3.36 -8.63 9.61
C PRO A 135 4.01 -9.67 8.68
N PRO A 136 4.94 -10.51 9.19
CA PRO A 136 5.54 -11.60 8.42
C PRO A 136 4.51 -12.60 7.90
N SER A 137 3.40 -12.83 8.60
CA SER A 137 2.31 -13.70 8.13
C SER A 137 1.70 -13.31 6.78
N PHE A 138 1.92 -12.07 6.31
CA PHE A 138 1.40 -11.58 5.04
C PHE A 138 2.47 -11.50 3.95
N ARG A 139 3.70 -11.96 4.23
CA ARG A 139 4.87 -11.83 3.35
C ARG A 139 5.53 -13.18 3.13
N PHE A 140 6.34 -13.32 2.07
CA PHE A 140 7.16 -14.52 1.85
C PHE A 140 8.62 -14.27 1.48
N SER A 141 9.01 -13.05 1.08
CA SER A 141 10.42 -12.72 0.81
C SER A 141 10.73 -11.23 0.93
N GLY A 142 10.90 -10.74 2.16
CA GLY A 142 11.20 -9.34 2.43
C GLY A 142 10.02 -8.43 2.11
N VAL A 143 9.89 -8.00 0.86
CA VAL A 143 8.92 -6.99 0.39
C VAL A 143 7.69 -7.58 -0.31
N HIS A 144 7.78 -8.83 -0.78
CA HIS A 144 6.68 -9.47 -1.50
C HIS A 144 5.63 -10.02 -0.55
N PHE A 145 4.37 -9.77 -0.87
CA PHE A 145 3.23 -10.38 -0.20
C PHE A 145 3.11 -11.85 -0.55
N ASN A 146 2.70 -12.67 0.41
CA ASN A 146 2.30 -14.04 0.14
C ASN A 146 0.84 -14.07 -0.37
N ALA A 147 0.30 -15.26 -0.59
CA ALA A 147 -1.07 -15.42 -1.08
C ALA A 147 -2.11 -14.74 -0.17
N LEU A 148 -1.96 -14.85 1.15
CA LEU A 148 -2.86 -14.22 2.12
C LEU A 148 -2.72 -12.69 2.12
N GLY A 149 -1.49 -12.17 2.06
CA GLY A 149 -1.25 -10.74 1.93
C GLY A 149 -1.90 -10.15 0.66
N HIS A 150 -1.76 -10.83 -0.48
CA HIS A 150 -2.45 -10.43 -1.71
C HIS A 150 -3.99 -10.51 -1.60
N ALA A 151 -4.53 -11.53 -0.93
CA ALA A 151 -5.97 -11.66 -0.69
C ALA A 151 -6.51 -10.50 0.17
N LEU A 152 -5.77 -10.10 1.20
CA LEU A 152 -6.10 -8.95 2.06
C LEU A 152 -6.06 -7.63 1.28
N VAL A 153 -5.05 -7.43 0.43
CA VAL A 153 -5.01 -6.26 -0.46
C VAL A 153 -6.23 -6.25 -1.38
N ALA A 154 -6.55 -7.37 -2.04
CA ALA A 154 -7.75 -7.45 -2.88
C ALA A 154 -9.03 -7.17 -2.09
N HIS A 155 -9.13 -7.64 -0.85
CA HIS A 155 -10.25 -7.37 0.04
C HIS A 155 -10.39 -5.87 0.37
N LEU A 156 -9.28 -5.21 0.71
CA LEU A 156 -9.25 -3.76 0.94
C LEU A 156 -9.72 -2.98 -0.29
N PHE A 157 -9.22 -3.35 -1.48
CA PHE A 157 -9.59 -2.72 -2.75
C PHE A 157 -11.07 -2.89 -3.05
N ALA A 158 -11.60 -4.11 -2.90
CA ALA A 158 -13.02 -4.37 -3.08
C ALA A 158 -13.87 -3.51 -2.14
N THR A 159 -13.48 -3.38 -0.88
CA THR A 159 -14.17 -2.54 0.11
C THR A 159 -14.08 -1.05 -0.25
N HIS A 160 -12.91 -0.56 -0.65
CA HIS A 160 -12.71 0.82 -1.08
C HIS A 160 -13.54 1.16 -2.33
N LEU A 161 -13.47 0.32 -3.36
CA LEU A 161 -14.23 0.49 -4.60
C LEU A 161 -15.74 0.46 -4.37
N ARG A 162 -16.25 -0.43 -3.50
CA ARG A 162 -17.67 -0.44 -3.12
C ARG A 162 -18.08 0.87 -2.45
N LYS A 163 -17.32 1.33 -1.44
CA LYS A 163 -17.60 2.61 -0.77
C LYS A 163 -17.61 3.80 -1.74
N ARG A 164 -16.71 3.77 -2.72
CA ARG A 164 -16.48 4.87 -3.66
C ARG A 164 -17.43 4.91 -4.85
N PHE A 165 -17.75 3.75 -5.44
CA PHE A 165 -18.50 3.64 -6.69
C PHE A 165 -19.83 2.87 -6.57
N GLY A 166 -20.11 2.23 -5.43
CA GLY A 166 -21.10 1.16 -5.36
C GLY A 166 -22.11 1.24 -4.21
N TYR A 167 -23.32 1.67 -4.58
CA TYR A 167 -24.64 1.13 -4.21
C TYR A 167 -25.04 1.08 -2.73
N ARG A 168 -25.88 2.05 -2.32
CA ARG A 168 -26.90 1.82 -1.29
C ARG A 168 -27.82 0.72 -1.82
N ARG A 169 -27.93 -0.39 -1.07
CA ARG A 169 -29.08 -1.29 -1.22
C ARG A 169 -30.34 -0.57 -0.79
#